data_AF-A2HH80-F1
#
_entry.id   AF-A2HH80-F1
#
_cell.length_a   1.000
_cell.length_b   1.000
_cell.length_c   1.000
_cell.angle_alpha   90.00
_cell.angle_beta   90.00
_cell.angle_gamma   90.00
#
_symmetry.space_group_name_H-M   'P 1'
#
loop_
_entity.id
_entity.type
_entity.pdbx_description
1 polymer ?
#
loop_
_entity_poly.entity_id
_entity_poly.type
_entity_poly.pdbx_seq_one_letter_code
_entity_poly.pdbx_strand_id
1 'polypeptide(L)'
;MCDILAQLVESLDSFESPPIKIYINNHVYDTNIYVGSAMSDKIKNQYYLNRSIKEFRFKAEIKGSDTYKVLESILKLQVPENVEDSVFYDFHALGNVMESKYLISLYMKRFNDDDYNFENIIRKIKYCKESGYNNKIFCFIINNIDSIPHDKLIDSIVEAGIDFAIQLLVHFKQQNINSNDLIFSLFNKDQSFFDILSYLNDEYIDVKDVIESIKILSTVNNQLTKNNIQSYIISKFKTFQENIKESHNKINELETKIRDLSQNKSTINDELAQLRRENSQLKNNNSSQNDELTRLKRENTTLKDENDKLKKQNISQTDEIKNRKSEKSALNSKIYGLEKSNDSNEW
;
A
#
# COMPACT_ATOMS: atom_id res chain seq x y z
N MET A 1 -45.61 13.95 -2.11
CA MET A 1 -45.83 14.47 -3.48
C MET A 1 -47.19 15.17 -3.57
N CYS A 2 -48.21 14.70 -2.84
CA CYS A 2 -49.56 15.28 -2.84
C CYS A 2 -49.71 16.70 -2.24
N ASP A 3 -48.97 17.07 -1.19
CA ASP A 3 -49.30 18.32 -0.45
C ASP A 3 -48.99 19.61 -1.20
N ILE A 4 -47.94 19.62 -2.04
CA ILE A 4 -47.58 20.80 -2.86
C ILE A 4 -48.49 20.89 -4.09
N LEU A 5 -48.86 19.76 -4.70
CA LEU A 5 -49.84 19.74 -5.79
C LEU A 5 -51.20 20.25 -5.28
N ALA A 6 -51.61 19.89 -4.06
CA ALA A 6 -52.82 20.42 -3.45
C ALA A 6 -52.77 21.94 -3.20
N GLN A 7 -51.65 22.46 -2.65
CA GLN A 7 -51.48 23.90 -2.42
C GLN A 7 -51.30 24.72 -3.72
N LEU A 8 -50.72 24.14 -4.78
CA LEU A 8 -50.59 24.79 -6.09
C LEU A 8 -51.92 24.81 -6.85
N VAL A 9 -52.72 23.75 -6.77
CA VAL A 9 -54.02 23.68 -7.44
C VAL A 9 -54.99 24.74 -6.88
N GLU A 10 -55.01 24.96 -5.56
CA GLU A 10 -55.83 26.03 -4.94
C GLU A 10 -55.42 27.47 -5.33
N SER A 11 -54.16 27.69 -5.70
CA SER A 11 -53.64 29.03 -6.02
C SER A 11 -53.64 29.37 -7.52
N LEU A 12 -53.79 28.37 -8.39
CA LEU A 12 -53.76 28.53 -9.85
C LEU A 12 -55.11 28.90 -10.48
N ASP A 13 -56.23 28.70 -9.78
CA ASP A 13 -57.58 28.90 -10.33
C ASP A 13 -58.03 30.37 -10.46
N SER A 14 -57.19 31.38 -10.11
CA SER A 14 -57.67 32.78 -10.07
C SER A 14 -56.76 33.89 -10.63
N PHE A 15 -55.55 33.63 -11.13
CA PHE A 15 -54.70 34.71 -11.69
C PHE A 15 -53.87 34.26 -12.88
N GLU A 16 -53.75 35.10 -13.91
CA GLU A 16 -52.76 34.95 -14.99
C GLU A 16 -51.37 34.82 -14.37
N SER A 17 -50.78 33.63 -14.49
CA SER A 17 -49.48 33.36 -13.88
C SER A 17 -48.35 33.88 -14.77
N PRO A 18 -47.52 34.85 -14.31
CA PRO A 18 -46.46 35.39 -15.14
C PRO A 18 -45.46 34.31 -15.59
N PRO A 19 -45.21 34.18 -16.90
CA PRO A 19 -44.22 33.23 -17.40
C PRO A 19 -42.82 33.66 -17.01
N ILE A 20 -41.97 32.69 -16.70
CA ILE A 20 -40.55 32.90 -16.39
C ILE A 20 -39.70 31.84 -17.09
N LYS A 21 -38.42 32.14 -17.24
CA LYS A 21 -37.40 31.21 -17.74
C LYS A 21 -36.39 30.90 -16.65
N ILE A 22 -36.16 29.62 -16.42
CA ILE A 22 -35.13 29.14 -15.50
C ILE A 22 -34.01 28.53 -16.35
N TYR A 23 -32.80 29.03 -16.18
CA TYR A 23 -31.60 28.53 -16.81
C TYR A 23 -30.80 27.73 -15.79
N ILE A 24 -30.50 26.48 -16.10
CA ILE A 24 -29.64 25.63 -15.27
C ILE A 24 -28.52 25.11 -16.16
N ASN A 25 -27.30 25.56 -15.90
CA ASN A 25 -26.17 25.38 -16.80
C ASN A 25 -26.55 25.88 -18.21
N ASN A 26 -26.55 24.97 -19.19
CA ASN A 26 -26.87 25.28 -20.59
C ASN A 26 -28.32 24.95 -20.99
N HIS A 27 -29.17 24.51 -20.04
CA HIS A 27 -30.56 24.14 -20.30
C HIS A 27 -31.51 25.27 -19.89
N VAL A 28 -32.62 25.40 -20.62
CA VAL A 28 -33.65 26.42 -20.41
C VAL A 28 -34.98 25.74 -20.15
N TYR A 29 -35.68 26.22 -19.14
CA TYR A 29 -36.99 25.73 -18.75
C TYR A 29 -38.00 26.87 -18.74
N ASP A 30 -39.06 26.72 -19.52
CA ASP A 30 -40.22 27.59 -19.46
C ASP A 30 -41.18 27.10 -18.37
N THR A 31 -41.51 27.98 -17.43
CA THR A 31 -42.48 27.68 -16.36
C THR A 31 -43.16 28.99 -15.93
N ASN A 32 -43.89 28.96 -14.83
CA ASN A 32 -44.52 30.13 -14.25
C ASN A 32 -43.93 30.47 -12.88
N ILE A 33 -44.12 31.72 -12.45
CA ILE A 33 -43.49 32.22 -11.22
C ILE A 33 -43.94 31.48 -9.95
N TYR A 34 -45.16 30.93 -9.91
CA TYR A 34 -45.63 30.19 -8.74
C TYR A 34 -44.89 28.85 -8.62
N VAL A 35 -44.76 28.11 -9.72
CA VAL A 35 -43.99 26.85 -9.75
C VAL A 35 -42.51 27.13 -9.46
N GLY A 36 -41.92 28.15 -10.09
CA GLY A 36 -40.54 28.54 -9.83
C GLY A 36 -40.29 28.94 -8.37
N SER A 37 -41.20 29.72 -7.78
CA SER A 37 -41.09 30.16 -6.38
C SER A 37 -41.36 29.04 -5.37
N ALA A 38 -42.21 28.07 -5.71
CA ALA A 38 -42.42 26.89 -4.89
C ALA A 38 -41.20 25.96 -4.90
N MET A 39 -40.50 25.88 -6.04
CA MET A 39 -39.30 25.07 -6.17
C MET A 39 -38.06 25.76 -5.59
N SER A 40 -37.96 27.09 -5.60
CA SER A 40 -36.73 27.79 -5.20
C SER A 40 -37.02 29.02 -4.36
N ASP A 41 -36.51 29.01 -3.12
CA ASP A 41 -36.56 30.19 -2.26
C ASP A 41 -35.77 31.36 -2.89
N LYS A 42 -34.71 31.07 -3.66
CA LYS A 42 -33.94 32.07 -4.39
C LYS A 42 -34.72 32.76 -5.50
N ILE A 43 -35.47 32.01 -6.31
CA ILE A 43 -36.39 32.57 -7.32
C ILE A 43 -37.45 33.43 -6.63
N LYS A 44 -38.09 32.88 -5.58
CA LYS A 44 -39.10 33.56 -4.79
C LYS A 44 -38.59 34.90 -4.28
N ASN A 45 -37.44 34.91 -3.62
CA ASN A 45 -36.85 36.12 -3.03
C ASN A 45 -36.45 37.15 -4.10
N GLN A 46 -35.79 36.72 -5.18
CA GLN A 46 -35.40 37.62 -6.27
C GLN A 46 -36.60 38.27 -6.96
N TYR A 47 -37.67 37.50 -7.17
CA TYR A 47 -38.91 38.03 -7.75
C TYR A 47 -39.63 39.01 -6.82
N TYR A 48 -39.66 38.73 -5.51
CA TYR A 48 -40.25 39.65 -4.53
C TYR A 48 -39.48 40.98 -4.45
N LEU A 49 -38.16 40.94 -4.61
CA LEU A 49 -37.32 42.15 -4.68
C LEU A 49 -37.53 42.92 -5.98
N ASN A 50 -37.73 42.23 -7.11
CA ASN A 50 -37.97 42.86 -8.39
C ASN A 50 -38.92 42.02 -9.28
N ARG A 51 -40.19 42.43 -9.32
CA ARG A 51 -41.25 41.76 -10.09
C ARG A 51 -41.07 41.81 -11.62
N SER A 52 -40.15 42.63 -12.12
CA SER A 52 -39.82 42.69 -13.55
C SER A 52 -38.87 41.57 -14.00
N ILE A 53 -38.21 40.88 -13.07
CA ILE A 53 -37.32 39.76 -13.41
C ILE A 53 -38.16 38.60 -13.95
N LYS A 54 -37.80 38.13 -15.15
CA LYS A 54 -38.41 36.98 -15.82
C LYS A 54 -37.43 35.85 -16.11
N GLU A 55 -36.14 36.06 -15.85
CA GLU A 55 -35.09 35.06 -16.10
C GLU A 55 -34.28 34.81 -14.84
N PHE A 56 -34.11 33.54 -14.48
CA PHE A 56 -33.35 33.10 -13.31
C PHE A 56 -32.27 32.13 -13.76
N ARG A 57 -31.02 32.33 -13.32
CA ARG A 57 -29.87 31.54 -13.81
C ARG A 57 -29.14 30.88 -12.65
N PHE A 58 -28.89 29.58 -12.79
CA PHE A 58 -28.22 28.75 -11.80
C PHE A 58 -27.13 27.91 -12.48
N LYS A 59 -26.02 27.72 -11.78
CA LYS A 59 -24.92 26.84 -12.21
C LYS A 59 -24.72 25.78 -11.14
N ALA A 60 -24.92 24.52 -11.50
CA ALA A 60 -24.84 23.38 -10.60
C ALA A 60 -24.04 22.24 -11.24
N GLU A 61 -23.32 21.48 -10.44
CA GLU A 61 -22.64 20.28 -10.91
C GLU A 61 -23.66 19.16 -11.11
N ILE A 62 -24.12 18.98 -12.36
CA ILE A 62 -25.09 17.97 -12.75
C ILE A 62 -24.35 16.95 -13.63
N LYS A 63 -24.32 15.69 -13.19
CA LYS A 63 -23.55 14.61 -13.84
C LYS A 63 -24.40 13.83 -14.85
N GLY A 64 -25.68 13.65 -14.57
CA GLY A 64 -26.60 12.88 -15.42
C GLY A 64 -27.37 13.76 -16.41
N SER A 65 -27.41 13.35 -17.68
CA SER A 65 -28.27 14.01 -18.68
C SER A 65 -29.76 13.85 -18.37
N ASP A 66 -30.14 12.76 -17.70
CA ASP A 66 -31.53 12.48 -17.37
C ASP A 66 -32.08 13.39 -16.28
N THR A 67 -31.22 13.95 -15.42
CA THR A 67 -31.59 14.97 -14.44
C THR A 67 -32.35 16.12 -15.08
N TYR A 68 -31.89 16.58 -16.25
CA TYR A 68 -32.53 17.70 -16.94
C TYR A 68 -33.95 17.35 -17.43
N LYS A 69 -34.20 16.10 -17.84
CA LYS A 69 -35.51 15.62 -18.27
C LYS A 69 -36.48 15.45 -17.09
N VAL A 70 -35.98 14.89 -15.99
CA VAL A 70 -36.78 14.73 -14.76
C VAL A 70 -37.14 16.10 -14.21
N LEU A 71 -36.21 17.05 -14.21
CA LEU A 71 -36.48 18.42 -13.78
C LEU A 71 -37.51 19.13 -14.67
N GLU A 72 -37.44 18.94 -15.99
CA GLU A 72 -38.45 19.45 -16.92
C GLU A 72 -39.85 18.95 -16.56
N SER A 73 -39.97 17.66 -16.24
CA SER A 73 -41.22 17.03 -15.84
C SER A 73 -41.75 17.66 -14.55
N ILE A 74 -40.90 17.85 -13.53
CA ILE A 74 -41.27 18.49 -12.26
C ILE A 74 -41.75 19.94 -12.48
N LEU A 75 -41.03 20.72 -13.30
CA LEU A 75 -41.40 22.11 -13.63
C LEU A 75 -42.70 22.23 -14.42
N LYS A 76 -43.09 21.17 -15.11
CA LYS A 76 -44.38 21.01 -15.80
C LYS A 76 -45.45 20.37 -14.91
N LEU A 77 -45.19 20.19 -13.61
CA LEU A 77 -46.06 19.54 -12.63
C LEU A 77 -46.44 18.09 -12.99
N GLN A 78 -45.55 17.41 -13.71
CA GLN A 78 -45.67 15.99 -14.03
C GLN A 78 -44.93 15.15 -12.99
N VAL A 79 -45.44 13.95 -12.71
CA VAL A 79 -44.79 12.97 -11.82
C VAL A 79 -43.81 12.15 -12.64
N PRO A 80 -42.49 12.27 -12.43
CA PRO A 80 -41.52 11.44 -13.13
C PRO A 80 -41.52 10.02 -12.55
N GLU A 81 -41.58 9.02 -13.42
CA GLU A 81 -41.50 7.59 -13.07
C GLU A 81 -40.08 7.07 -13.26
N ASN A 82 -39.67 6.06 -12.47
CA ASN A 82 -38.39 5.35 -12.61
C ASN A 82 -37.15 6.26 -12.62
N VAL A 83 -37.08 7.19 -11.65
CA VAL A 83 -35.94 8.10 -11.50
C VAL A 83 -34.73 7.35 -10.94
N GLU A 84 -33.60 7.42 -11.64
CA GLU A 84 -32.34 6.82 -11.20
C GLU A 84 -31.74 7.55 -9.98
N ASP A 85 -30.97 6.81 -9.17
CA ASP A 85 -30.22 7.35 -8.02
C ASP A 85 -29.28 8.51 -8.42
N SER A 86 -28.72 8.45 -9.64
CA SER A 86 -27.89 9.50 -10.26
C SER A 86 -28.57 10.88 -10.25
N VAL A 87 -29.87 10.91 -10.53
CA VAL A 87 -30.69 12.13 -10.58
C VAL A 87 -30.89 12.73 -9.20
N PHE A 88 -31.08 11.89 -8.18
CA PHE A 88 -31.25 12.38 -6.81
C PHE A 88 -29.97 13.05 -6.28
N TYR A 89 -28.78 12.59 -6.68
CA TYR A 89 -27.52 13.29 -6.36
C TYR A 89 -27.47 14.69 -6.99
N ASP A 90 -27.83 14.78 -8.27
CA ASP A 90 -27.85 16.05 -8.97
C ASP A 90 -28.93 17.00 -8.40
N PHE A 91 -30.06 16.46 -7.92
CA PHE A 91 -31.08 17.23 -7.20
C PHE A 91 -30.59 17.81 -5.88
N HIS A 92 -29.74 17.09 -5.15
CA HIS A 92 -29.11 17.65 -3.97
C HIS A 92 -28.20 18.84 -4.33
N ALA A 93 -27.32 18.67 -5.32
CA ALA A 93 -26.41 19.72 -5.78
C ALA A 93 -27.16 20.95 -6.30
N LEU A 94 -28.17 20.71 -7.15
CA LEU A 94 -29.04 21.77 -7.69
C LEU A 94 -29.87 22.42 -6.59
N GLY A 95 -30.38 21.64 -5.65
CA GLY A 95 -31.16 22.11 -4.52
C GLY A 95 -30.41 23.09 -3.65
N ASN A 96 -29.12 22.84 -3.39
CA ASN A 96 -28.27 23.78 -2.67
C ASN A 96 -28.09 25.11 -3.43
N VAL A 97 -27.87 25.07 -4.74
CA VAL A 97 -27.66 26.27 -5.58
C VAL A 97 -28.94 27.11 -5.71
N MET A 98 -30.09 26.44 -5.79
CA MET A 98 -31.42 27.05 -5.93
C MET A 98 -32.07 27.39 -4.60
N GLU A 99 -31.46 27.04 -3.47
CA GLU A 99 -32.10 27.09 -2.13
C GLU A 99 -33.46 26.37 -2.15
N SER A 100 -33.49 25.18 -2.75
CA SER A 100 -34.68 24.36 -2.89
C SER A 100 -34.75 23.30 -1.79
N LYS A 101 -35.54 23.58 -0.75
CA LYS A 101 -35.87 22.55 0.27
C LYS A 101 -36.55 21.33 -0.35
N TYR A 102 -37.32 21.54 -1.41
CA TYR A 102 -38.02 20.46 -2.11
C TYR A 102 -37.05 19.47 -2.76
N LEU A 103 -36.11 19.96 -3.59
CA LEU A 103 -35.15 19.09 -4.27
C LEU A 103 -34.25 18.35 -3.27
N ILE A 104 -33.80 19.04 -2.21
CA ILE A 104 -33.05 18.41 -1.12
C ILE A 104 -33.89 17.32 -0.45
N SER A 105 -35.20 17.55 -0.21
CA SER A 105 -36.08 16.56 0.41
C SER A 105 -36.30 15.30 -0.43
N LEU A 106 -36.26 15.41 -1.77
CA LEU A 106 -36.36 14.25 -2.66
C LEU A 106 -35.16 13.33 -2.49
N TYR A 107 -33.96 13.90 -2.43
CA TYR A 107 -32.74 13.16 -2.09
C TYR A 107 -32.86 12.49 -0.72
N MET A 108 -33.30 13.23 0.30
CA MET A 108 -33.44 12.68 1.66
C MET A 108 -34.42 11.51 1.72
N LYS A 109 -35.58 11.62 1.08
CA LYS A 109 -36.56 10.51 1.07
C LYS A 109 -36.03 9.24 0.40
N ARG A 110 -35.10 9.38 -0.55
CA ARG A 110 -34.52 8.24 -1.27
C ARG A 110 -33.43 7.53 -0.45
N PHE A 111 -32.63 8.26 0.32
CA PHE A 111 -31.39 7.73 0.93
C PHE A 111 -31.31 7.84 2.46
N ASN A 112 -32.31 8.39 3.13
CA ASN A 112 -32.31 8.55 4.59
C ASN A 112 -32.91 7.31 5.30
N ASP A 113 -32.27 6.16 5.11
CA ASP A 113 -32.42 5.00 5.99
C ASP A 113 -31.41 5.05 7.16
N ASP A 114 -31.66 4.28 8.23
CA ASP A 114 -30.78 4.21 9.40
C ASP A 114 -29.65 3.17 9.27
N ASP A 115 -29.50 2.57 8.08
CA ASP A 115 -28.56 1.47 7.82
C ASP A 115 -27.24 1.99 7.25
N TYR A 116 -26.12 1.54 7.82
CA TYR A 116 -24.78 1.94 7.39
C TYR A 116 -24.04 0.74 6.81
N ASN A 117 -23.48 0.92 5.62
CA ASN A 117 -22.68 -0.09 4.93
C ASN A 117 -21.57 0.57 4.11
N PHE A 118 -20.65 -0.22 3.56
CA PHE A 118 -19.52 0.28 2.80
C PHE A 118 -19.89 1.06 1.54
N GLU A 119 -21.06 0.78 0.94
CA GLU A 119 -21.53 1.46 -0.27
C GLU A 119 -22.11 2.84 0.04
N ASN A 120 -22.72 3.03 1.22
CA ASN A 120 -23.43 4.26 1.56
C ASN A 120 -22.70 5.16 2.58
N ILE A 121 -21.71 4.66 3.31
CA ILE A 121 -21.12 5.37 4.46
C ILE A 121 -20.52 6.73 4.07
N ILE A 122 -19.69 6.77 3.02
CA ILE A 122 -19.04 8.01 2.55
C ILE A 122 -20.09 9.07 2.18
N ARG A 123 -21.16 8.65 1.51
CA ARG A 123 -22.28 9.53 1.17
C ARG A 123 -23.01 10.03 2.41
N LYS A 124 -23.30 9.15 3.36
CA LYS A 124 -24.02 9.54 4.60
C LYS A 124 -23.21 10.49 5.47
N ILE A 125 -21.89 10.34 5.51
CA ILE A 125 -20.99 11.31 6.17
C ILE A 125 -21.07 12.65 5.43
N LYS A 126 -20.84 12.65 4.11
CA LYS A 126 -20.81 13.86 3.28
C LYS A 126 -22.06 14.75 3.42
N TYR A 127 -23.24 14.15 3.50
CA TYR A 127 -24.53 14.86 3.55
C TYR A 127 -25.18 14.85 4.94
N CYS A 128 -24.38 14.63 5.99
CA CYS A 128 -24.88 14.45 7.34
C CYS A 128 -25.50 15.73 7.93
N LYS A 129 -25.12 16.92 7.44
CA LYS A 129 -25.68 18.21 7.88
C LYS A 129 -27.15 18.32 7.51
N GLU A 130 -27.51 17.81 6.34
CA GLU A 130 -28.85 17.89 5.80
C GLU A 130 -29.71 16.67 6.18
N SER A 131 -29.13 15.46 6.24
CA SER A 131 -29.86 14.24 6.62
C SER A 131 -29.98 14.04 8.14
N GLY A 132 -29.10 14.69 8.90
CA GLY A 132 -28.79 14.27 10.26
C GLY A 132 -27.95 13.00 10.27
N TYR A 133 -27.44 12.65 11.45
CA TYR A 133 -26.72 11.40 11.69
C TYR A 133 -26.98 10.94 13.13
N ASN A 134 -26.80 9.64 13.37
CA ASN A 134 -26.99 9.03 14.68
C ASN A 134 -25.70 8.30 15.13
N ASN A 135 -25.63 7.88 16.40
CA ASN A 135 -24.42 7.25 16.94
C ASN A 135 -23.99 5.97 16.21
N LYS A 136 -24.88 5.30 15.47
CA LYS A 136 -24.54 4.09 14.72
C LYS A 136 -23.54 4.38 13.61
N ILE A 137 -23.53 5.59 13.02
CA ILE A 137 -22.54 5.96 12.00
C ILE A 137 -21.12 5.91 12.57
N PHE A 138 -20.94 6.41 13.80
CA PHE A 138 -19.64 6.43 14.46
C PHE A 138 -19.18 5.03 14.82
N CYS A 139 -20.09 4.20 15.37
CA CYS A 139 -19.79 2.79 15.62
C CYS A 139 -19.40 2.06 14.33
N PHE A 140 -20.11 2.32 13.21
CA PHE A 140 -19.78 1.72 11.92
C PHE A 140 -18.39 2.14 11.45
N ILE A 141 -18.06 3.43 11.49
CA ILE A 141 -16.75 3.95 11.07
C ILE A 141 -15.64 3.33 11.92
N ILE A 142 -15.78 3.38 13.24
CA ILE A 142 -14.76 2.89 14.18
C ILE A 142 -14.50 1.38 13.98
N ASN A 143 -15.56 0.59 13.87
CA ASN A 143 -15.45 -0.87 13.73
C ASN A 143 -14.90 -1.31 12.36
N ASN A 144 -14.89 -0.42 11.36
CA ASN A 144 -14.53 -0.75 9.99
C ASN A 144 -13.49 0.21 9.40
N ILE A 145 -12.78 0.98 10.23
CA ILE A 145 -11.90 2.08 9.76
C ILE A 145 -10.84 1.59 8.77
N ASP A 146 -10.23 0.43 9.04
CA ASP A 146 -9.20 -0.16 8.18
C ASP A 146 -9.75 -0.66 6.82
N SER A 147 -11.07 -0.86 6.74
CA SER A 147 -11.75 -1.34 5.53
C SER A 147 -12.36 -0.20 4.71
N ILE A 148 -12.54 0.98 5.30
CA ILE A 148 -13.04 2.16 4.58
C ILE A 148 -11.84 2.83 3.88
N PRO A 149 -11.94 3.17 2.59
CA PRO A 149 -10.85 3.86 1.90
C PRO A 149 -10.51 5.20 2.59
N HIS A 150 -9.29 5.27 3.16
CA HIS A 150 -8.85 6.37 4.04
C HIS A 150 -9.07 7.74 3.41
N ASP A 151 -8.56 7.97 2.20
CA ASP A 151 -8.67 9.28 1.53
C ASP A 151 -10.12 9.72 1.34
N LYS A 152 -11.02 8.79 0.97
CA LYS A 152 -12.44 9.09 0.79
C LYS A 152 -13.13 9.39 2.11
N LEU A 153 -12.73 8.70 3.18
CA LEU A 153 -13.24 8.96 4.53
C LEU A 153 -12.84 10.37 4.97
N ILE A 154 -11.57 10.72 4.84
CA ILE A 154 -11.04 12.06 5.16
C ILE A 154 -11.80 13.13 4.37
N ASP A 155 -11.93 12.99 3.05
CA ASP A 155 -12.67 13.93 2.20
C ASP A 155 -14.12 14.11 2.68
N SER A 156 -14.82 13.01 2.97
CA SER A 156 -16.20 13.07 3.43
C SER A 156 -16.35 13.76 4.80
N ILE A 157 -15.43 13.54 5.73
CA ILE A 157 -15.44 14.17 7.05
C ILE A 157 -15.14 15.67 6.93
N VAL A 158 -14.21 16.07 6.05
CA VAL A 158 -13.93 17.49 5.80
C VAL A 158 -15.17 18.22 5.29
N GLU A 159 -15.90 17.62 4.34
CA GLU A 159 -17.17 18.17 3.85
C GLU A 159 -18.26 18.22 4.93
N ALA A 160 -18.34 17.16 5.76
CA ALA A 160 -19.24 17.09 6.92
C ALA A 160 -18.91 18.15 8.00
N GLY A 161 -17.66 18.59 8.06
CA GLY A 161 -17.20 19.68 8.93
C GLY A 161 -16.76 19.23 10.33
N ILE A 162 -16.24 20.21 11.07
CA ILE A 162 -15.53 19.99 12.34
C ILE A 162 -16.40 19.36 13.43
N ASP A 163 -17.68 19.70 13.50
CA ASP A 163 -18.60 19.14 14.51
C ASP A 163 -18.74 17.62 14.37
N PHE A 164 -18.84 17.11 13.13
CA PHE A 164 -18.88 15.68 12.88
C PHE A 164 -17.57 15.00 13.31
N ALA A 165 -16.43 15.60 12.94
CA ALA A 165 -15.12 15.07 13.32
C ALA A 165 -14.94 15.01 14.85
N ILE A 166 -15.32 16.07 15.57
CA ILE A 166 -15.25 16.10 17.04
C ILE A 166 -16.10 14.97 17.64
N GLN A 167 -17.34 14.80 17.17
CA GLN A 167 -18.21 13.72 17.67
C GLN A 167 -17.64 12.34 17.38
N LEU A 168 -17.05 12.13 16.19
CA LEU A 168 -16.37 10.89 15.87
C LEU A 168 -15.18 10.64 16.82
N LEU A 169 -14.34 11.64 17.06
CA LEU A 169 -13.17 11.53 17.95
C LEU A 169 -13.56 11.29 19.42
N VAL A 170 -14.69 11.84 19.88
CA VAL A 170 -15.26 11.50 21.19
C VAL A 170 -15.57 10.01 21.28
N HIS A 171 -16.13 9.41 20.22
CA HIS A 171 -16.40 7.97 20.20
C HIS A 171 -15.12 7.14 20.15
N PHE A 172 -14.09 7.55 19.41
CA PHE A 172 -12.76 6.93 19.45
C PHE A 172 -12.21 6.90 20.88
N LYS A 173 -12.27 8.04 21.57
CA LYS A 173 -11.79 8.16 22.96
C LYS A 173 -12.59 7.28 23.91
N GLN A 174 -13.92 7.24 23.79
CA GLN A 174 -14.78 6.39 24.63
C GLN A 174 -14.46 4.89 24.46
N GLN A 175 -14.06 4.47 23.26
CA GLN A 175 -13.68 3.09 22.97
C GLN A 175 -12.19 2.80 23.20
N ASN A 176 -11.42 3.79 23.67
CA ASN A 176 -9.97 3.70 23.85
C ASN A 176 -9.21 3.28 22.58
N ILE A 177 -9.68 3.75 21.41
CA ILE A 177 -9.06 3.49 20.11
C ILE A 177 -8.21 4.70 19.72
N ASN A 178 -6.99 4.43 19.26
CA ASN A 178 -6.09 5.47 18.78
C ASN A 178 -6.67 6.14 17.53
N SER A 179 -6.78 7.46 17.55
CA SER A 179 -7.29 8.29 16.45
C SER A 179 -6.28 9.29 15.92
N ASN A 180 -5.01 9.20 16.35
CA ASN A 180 -3.96 10.16 15.97
C ASN A 180 -3.77 10.22 14.44
N ASP A 181 -3.76 9.08 13.76
CA ASP A 181 -3.60 9.03 12.30
C ASP A 181 -4.77 9.74 11.59
N LEU A 182 -6.00 9.55 12.08
CA LEU A 182 -7.19 10.25 11.59
C LEU A 182 -7.08 11.77 11.86
N ILE A 183 -6.68 12.16 13.07
CA ILE A 183 -6.49 13.55 13.49
C ILE A 183 -5.47 14.26 12.58
N PHE A 184 -4.29 13.66 12.39
CA PHE A 184 -3.25 14.24 11.55
C PHE A 184 -3.68 14.28 10.08
N SER A 185 -4.37 13.24 9.59
CA SER A 185 -4.88 13.22 8.21
C SER A 185 -5.89 14.32 7.95
N LEU A 186 -6.83 14.54 8.88
CA LEU A 186 -7.81 15.62 8.80
C LEU A 186 -7.14 17.00 8.86
N PHE A 187 -6.24 17.22 9.82
CA PHE A 187 -5.53 18.50 9.97
C PHE A 187 -4.64 18.83 8.76
N ASN A 188 -3.95 17.82 8.21
CA ASN A 188 -3.13 18.00 7.01
C ASN A 188 -3.98 18.27 5.76
N LYS A 189 -5.21 17.73 5.71
CA LYS A 189 -6.15 17.98 4.62
C LYS A 189 -6.77 19.37 4.70
N ASP A 190 -7.19 19.79 5.88
CA ASP A 190 -7.80 21.10 6.13
C ASP A 190 -7.36 21.66 7.50
N GLN A 191 -6.63 22.77 7.47
CA GLN A 191 -6.10 23.43 8.67
C GLN A 191 -7.19 24.02 9.57
N SER A 192 -8.44 24.19 9.07
CA SER A 192 -9.56 24.61 9.92
C SER A 192 -9.85 23.60 11.04
N PHE A 193 -9.36 22.37 10.92
CA PHE A 193 -9.50 21.32 11.93
C PHE A 193 -8.48 21.43 13.06
N PHE A 194 -7.73 22.52 13.19
CA PHE A 194 -6.73 22.73 14.25
C PHE A 194 -7.23 22.34 15.66
N ASP A 195 -8.50 22.64 15.98
CA ASP A 195 -9.06 22.34 17.28
C ASP A 195 -9.10 20.84 17.63
N ILE A 196 -9.16 19.96 16.64
CA ILE A 196 -9.20 18.51 16.89
C ILE A 196 -7.86 17.97 17.41
N LEU A 197 -6.77 18.72 17.24
CA LEU A 197 -5.46 18.30 17.75
C LEU A 197 -5.44 18.20 19.29
N SER A 198 -6.37 18.83 20.01
CA SER A 198 -6.52 18.62 21.46
C SER A 198 -7.03 17.22 21.84
N TYR A 199 -7.47 16.42 20.86
CA TYR A 199 -7.93 15.04 21.04
C TYR A 199 -6.81 14.01 20.85
N LEU A 200 -5.58 14.44 20.53
CA LEU A 200 -4.43 13.54 20.50
C LEU A 200 -4.27 12.83 21.86
N ASN A 201 -3.80 11.58 21.80
CA ASN A 201 -3.52 10.79 22.99
C ASN A 201 -2.29 11.32 23.77
N ASP A 202 -1.99 10.68 24.91
CA ASP A 202 -0.93 11.12 25.82
C ASP A 202 0.48 10.99 25.24
N GLU A 203 0.67 10.24 24.15
CA GLU A 203 1.95 10.20 23.41
C GLU A 203 2.32 11.58 22.85
N TYR A 204 1.32 12.42 22.56
CA TYR A 204 1.50 13.76 22.01
C TYR A 204 1.09 14.84 23.03
N ILE A 205 1.26 14.57 24.33
CA ILE A 205 0.90 15.51 25.40
C ILE A 205 1.56 16.88 25.24
N ASP A 206 2.83 16.93 24.80
CA ASP A 206 3.52 18.20 24.57
C ASP A 206 2.87 19.03 23.46
N VAL A 207 2.37 18.37 22.40
CA VAL A 207 1.66 19.04 21.31
C VAL A 207 0.33 19.58 21.82
N LYS A 208 -0.40 18.77 22.59
CA LYS A 208 -1.67 19.15 23.22
C LYS A 208 -1.52 20.35 24.15
N ASP A 209 -0.49 20.35 25.00
CA ASP A 209 -0.19 21.46 25.92
C ASP A 209 0.14 22.75 25.17
N VAL A 210 0.87 22.65 24.05
CA VAL A 210 1.15 23.79 23.17
C VAL A 210 -0.14 24.33 22.53
N ILE A 211 -1.05 23.47 22.08
CA ILE A 211 -2.33 23.88 21.49
C ILE A 211 -3.21 24.57 22.53
N GLU A 212 -3.33 24.01 23.73
CA GLU A 212 -4.05 24.61 24.86
C GLU A 212 -3.48 26.01 25.17
N SER A 213 -2.15 26.10 25.20
CA SER A 213 -1.43 27.37 25.42
C SER A 213 -1.72 28.40 24.32
N ILE A 214 -1.78 27.99 23.05
CA ILE A 214 -2.16 28.87 21.92
C ILE A 214 -3.60 29.37 22.07
N LYS A 215 -4.53 28.50 22.46
CA LYS A 215 -5.94 28.88 22.72
C LYS A 215 -6.03 29.91 23.83
N ILE A 216 -5.34 29.70 24.95
CA ILE A 216 -5.30 30.66 26.07
C ILE A 216 -4.66 31.99 25.65
N LEU A 217 -3.62 31.96 24.82
CA LEU A 217 -2.95 33.17 24.33
C LEU A 217 -3.91 34.10 23.56
N SER A 218 -4.89 33.52 22.86
CA SER A 218 -5.90 34.27 22.09
C SER A 218 -6.93 35.00 22.96
N THR A 219 -7.13 34.57 24.21
CA THR A 219 -8.19 35.08 25.10
C THR A 219 -7.66 35.95 26.25
N VAL A 220 -6.42 35.74 26.67
CA VAL A 220 -5.80 36.49 27.77
C VAL A 220 -5.50 37.93 27.35
N ASN A 221 -5.80 38.91 28.21
CA ASN A 221 -5.45 40.34 27.98
C ASN A 221 -4.22 40.82 28.77
N ASN A 222 -3.78 40.07 29.78
CA ASN A 222 -2.62 40.43 30.60
C ASN A 222 -1.31 40.22 29.82
N GLN A 223 -0.52 41.29 29.68
CA GLN A 223 0.72 41.26 28.88
C GLN A 223 1.81 40.36 29.48
N LEU A 224 1.95 40.30 30.81
CA LEU A 224 2.92 39.45 31.47
C LEU A 224 2.58 37.97 31.24
N THR A 225 1.31 37.61 31.39
CA THR A 225 0.83 36.25 31.11
C THR A 225 1.01 35.86 29.64
N LYS A 226 0.74 36.77 28.69
CA LYS A 226 1.02 36.54 27.27
C LYS A 226 2.49 36.22 27.02
N ASN A 227 3.39 37.04 27.55
CA ASN A 227 4.84 36.86 27.37
C ASN A 227 5.31 35.50 27.95
N ASN A 228 4.76 35.09 29.09
CA ASN A 228 5.08 33.80 29.71
C ASN A 228 4.61 32.62 28.84
N ILE A 229 3.37 32.68 28.33
CA ILE A 229 2.82 31.64 27.44
C ILE A 229 3.61 31.57 26.13
N GLN A 230 3.94 32.71 25.52
CA GLN A 230 4.78 32.77 24.33
C GLN A 230 6.15 32.14 24.58
N SER A 231 6.77 32.44 25.71
CA SER A 231 8.07 31.87 26.09
C SER A 231 8.01 30.36 26.25
N TYR A 232 6.93 29.83 26.85
CA TYR A 232 6.68 28.39 26.95
C TYR A 232 6.49 27.73 25.59
N ILE A 233 5.67 28.32 24.72
CA ILE A 233 5.46 27.80 23.35
C ILE A 233 6.80 27.76 22.60
N ILE A 234 7.57 28.86 22.63
CA ILE A 234 8.87 28.95 21.96
C ILE A 234 9.85 27.89 22.51
N SER A 235 9.88 27.65 23.81
CA SER A 235 10.78 26.65 24.39
C SER A 235 10.41 25.23 23.93
N LYS A 236 9.12 24.89 23.91
CA LYS A 236 8.64 23.60 23.39
C LYS A 236 8.99 23.41 21.91
N PHE A 237 8.79 24.44 21.08
CA PHE A 237 9.19 24.38 19.66
C PHE A 237 10.69 24.17 19.47
N LYS A 238 11.54 24.79 20.30
CA LYS A 238 12.99 24.54 20.26
C LYS A 238 13.32 23.09 20.60
N THR A 239 12.71 22.53 21.64
CA THR A 239 12.88 21.12 22.00
C THR A 239 12.44 20.18 20.87
N PHE A 240 11.30 20.45 20.23
CA PHE A 240 10.86 19.67 19.06
C PHE A 240 11.89 19.74 17.92
N GLN A 241 12.42 20.94 17.63
CA GLN A 241 13.43 21.12 16.59
C GLN A 241 14.74 20.37 16.89
N GLU A 242 15.18 20.36 18.16
CA GLU A 242 16.35 19.60 18.61
C GLU A 242 16.13 18.09 18.47
N ASN A 243 14.96 17.58 18.89
CA ASN A 243 14.61 16.15 18.75
C ASN A 243 14.56 15.70 17.28
N ILE A 244 14.01 16.54 16.40
CA ILE A 244 14.00 16.28 14.95
C ILE A 244 15.44 16.19 14.42
N LYS A 245 16.31 17.12 14.83
CA LYS A 245 17.72 17.11 14.42
C LYS A 245 18.46 15.87 14.91
N GLU A 246 18.22 15.45 16.16
CA GLU A 246 18.82 14.22 16.72
C GLU A 246 18.35 12.98 15.94
N SER A 247 17.05 12.88 15.69
CA SER A 247 16.48 11.78 14.91
C SER A 247 17.03 11.74 13.49
N HIS A 248 17.21 12.89 12.84
CA HIS A 248 17.84 12.98 11.53
C HIS A 248 19.30 12.50 11.55
N ASN A 249 20.09 12.88 12.56
CA ASN A 249 21.45 12.38 12.73
C ASN A 249 21.48 10.86 12.90
N LYS A 250 20.58 10.31 13.72
CA LYS A 250 20.47 8.87 13.95
C LYS A 250 20.07 8.11 12.68
N ILE A 251 19.20 8.68 11.85
CA ILE A 251 18.85 8.12 10.53
C ILE A 251 20.11 8.09 9.64
N ASN A 252 20.85 9.18 9.54
CA ASN A 252 22.08 9.23 8.73
C ASN A 252 23.15 8.22 9.19
N GLU A 253 23.28 8.00 10.50
CA GLU A 253 24.15 6.96 11.06
C GLU A 253 23.68 5.55 10.67
N LEU A 254 22.38 5.28 10.76
CA LEU A 254 21.80 4.00 10.36
C LEU A 254 21.97 3.74 8.86
N GLU A 255 21.73 4.74 8.01
CA GLU A 255 21.96 4.66 6.57
C GLU A 255 23.42 4.33 6.23
N THR A 256 24.37 4.93 6.97
CA THR A 256 25.79 4.63 6.82
C THR A 256 26.10 3.18 7.21
N LYS A 257 25.59 2.72 8.35
CA LYS A 257 25.73 1.32 8.78
C LYS A 257 25.12 0.34 7.78
N ILE A 258 23.96 0.65 7.20
CA ILE A 258 23.31 -0.17 6.17
C ILE A 258 24.18 -0.26 4.91
N ARG A 259 24.79 0.85 4.50
CA ARG A 259 25.72 0.89 3.37
C ARG A 259 26.95 0.02 3.62
N ASP A 260 27.57 0.13 4.79
CA ASP A 260 28.76 -0.66 5.16
C ASP A 260 28.43 -2.17 5.24
N LEU A 261 27.30 -2.53 5.85
CA LEU A 261 26.83 -3.92 5.90
C LEU A 261 26.55 -4.47 4.51
N SER A 262 25.98 -3.67 3.62
CA SER A 262 25.73 -4.06 2.22
C SER A 262 27.04 -4.30 1.47
N GLN A 263 28.05 -3.46 1.67
CA GLN A 263 29.37 -3.63 1.09
C GLN A 263 30.06 -4.90 1.61
N ASN A 264 30.07 -5.10 2.93
CA ASN A 264 30.64 -6.30 3.56
C ASN A 264 29.96 -7.58 3.06
N LYS A 265 28.64 -7.57 2.90
CA LYS A 265 27.89 -8.68 2.31
C LYS A 265 28.35 -8.98 0.89
N SER A 266 28.63 -7.96 0.08
CA SER A 266 29.18 -8.14 -1.28
C SER A 266 30.54 -8.82 -1.23
N THR A 267 31.47 -8.30 -0.41
CA THR A 267 32.81 -8.87 -0.26
C THR A 267 32.78 -10.34 0.17
N ILE A 268 31.95 -10.67 1.17
CA ILE A 268 31.79 -12.06 1.64
C ILE A 268 31.25 -12.97 0.53
N ASN A 269 30.31 -12.49 -0.29
CA ASN A 269 29.80 -13.26 -1.42
C ASN A 269 30.88 -13.53 -2.48
N ASP A 270 31.74 -12.55 -2.75
CA ASP A 270 32.85 -12.69 -3.68
C ASP A 270 33.89 -13.70 -3.18
N GLU A 271 34.27 -13.61 -1.90
CA GLU A 271 35.16 -14.57 -1.25
C GLU A 271 34.56 -16.00 -1.28
N LEU A 272 33.27 -16.13 -1.00
CA LEU A 272 32.57 -17.42 -1.04
C LEU A 272 32.53 -18.00 -2.46
N ALA A 273 32.37 -17.15 -3.48
CA ALA A 273 32.45 -17.56 -4.88
C ALA A 273 33.86 -18.02 -5.25
N GLN A 274 34.91 -17.35 -4.76
CA GLN A 274 36.29 -17.76 -4.96
C GLN A 274 36.57 -19.12 -4.30
N LEU A 275 36.21 -19.29 -3.03
CA LEU A 275 36.40 -20.56 -2.30
C LEU A 275 35.69 -21.73 -2.99
N ARG A 276 34.51 -21.51 -3.57
CA ARG A 276 33.80 -22.53 -4.36
C ARG A 276 34.58 -22.94 -5.61
N ARG A 277 35.23 -21.99 -6.30
CA ARG A 277 36.08 -22.29 -7.47
C ARG A 277 37.32 -23.08 -7.05
N GLU A 278 38.01 -22.64 -6.00
CA GLU A 278 39.20 -23.33 -5.48
C GLU A 278 38.88 -24.77 -5.04
N ASN A 279 37.77 -24.97 -4.32
CA ASN A 279 37.34 -26.31 -3.91
C ASN A 279 37.00 -27.21 -5.12
N SER A 280 36.41 -26.64 -6.17
CA SER A 280 36.15 -27.39 -7.42
C SER A 280 37.44 -27.79 -8.13
N GLN A 281 38.44 -26.90 -8.17
CA GLN A 281 39.76 -27.22 -8.72
C GLN A 281 40.46 -28.31 -7.92
N LEU A 282 40.43 -28.24 -6.58
CA LEU A 282 41.00 -29.27 -5.71
C LEU A 282 40.34 -30.65 -5.93
N LYS A 283 39.01 -30.70 -6.09
CA LYS A 283 38.31 -31.95 -6.43
C LYS A 283 38.80 -32.54 -7.75
N ASN A 284 38.96 -31.72 -8.79
CA ASN A 284 39.45 -32.16 -10.09
C ASN A 284 40.89 -32.67 -10.03
N ASN A 285 41.76 -31.98 -9.29
CA ASN A 285 43.15 -32.39 -9.08
C ASN A 285 43.22 -33.73 -8.33
N ASN A 286 42.44 -33.89 -7.24
CA ASN A 286 42.37 -35.16 -6.51
C ASN A 286 41.87 -36.31 -7.38
N SER A 287 40.88 -36.08 -8.24
CA SER A 287 40.40 -37.10 -9.19
C SER A 287 41.53 -37.51 -10.15
N SER A 288 42.22 -36.54 -10.72
CA SER A 288 43.33 -36.78 -11.67
C SER A 288 44.49 -37.55 -11.01
N GLN A 289 44.83 -37.20 -9.76
CA GLN A 289 45.85 -37.92 -8.99
C GLN A 289 45.42 -39.36 -8.67
N ASN A 290 44.15 -39.59 -8.37
CA ASN A 290 43.62 -40.93 -8.11
C ASN A 290 43.64 -41.81 -9.38
N ASP A 291 43.34 -41.23 -10.54
CA ASP A 291 43.44 -41.90 -11.83
C ASP A 291 44.89 -42.30 -12.14
N GLU A 292 45.84 -41.38 -11.90
CA GLU A 292 47.27 -41.64 -12.07
C GLU A 292 47.77 -42.75 -11.13
N LEU A 293 47.37 -42.70 -9.85
CA LEU A 293 47.71 -43.73 -8.87
C LEU A 293 47.16 -45.11 -9.29
N THR A 294 45.96 -45.14 -9.87
CA THR A 294 45.35 -46.37 -10.39
C THR A 294 46.14 -46.90 -11.60
N ARG A 295 46.61 -46.02 -12.49
CA ARG A 295 47.46 -46.39 -13.63
C ARG A 295 48.78 -47.00 -13.15
N LEU A 296 49.49 -46.33 -12.24
CA LEU A 296 50.76 -46.78 -11.70
C LEU A 296 50.64 -48.14 -10.98
N LYS A 297 49.54 -48.38 -10.26
CA LYS A 297 49.27 -49.70 -9.65
C LYS A 297 49.15 -50.81 -10.70
N ARG A 298 48.46 -50.57 -11.81
CA ARG A 298 48.34 -51.55 -12.92
C ARG A 298 49.69 -51.82 -13.58
N GLU A 299 50.48 -50.77 -13.82
CA GLU A 299 51.82 -50.89 -14.39
C GLU A 299 52.74 -51.70 -13.47
N ASN A 300 52.74 -51.41 -12.17
CA ASN A 300 53.54 -52.14 -11.19
C ASN A 300 53.13 -53.62 -11.08
N THR A 301 51.84 -53.93 -11.20
CA THR A 301 51.34 -55.31 -11.26
C THR A 301 51.87 -56.03 -12.51
N THR A 302 51.83 -55.35 -13.67
CA THR A 302 52.34 -55.88 -14.94
C THR A 302 53.85 -56.16 -14.88
N LEU A 303 54.62 -55.22 -14.36
CA LEU A 303 56.07 -55.38 -14.17
C LEU A 303 56.41 -56.52 -13.21
N LYS A 304 55.62 -56.68 -12.14
CA LYS A 304 55.78 -57.80 -11.21
C LYS A 304 55.55 -59.15 -11.90
N ASP A 305 54.49 -59.26 -12.71
CA ASP A 305 54.20 -60.48 -13.49
C ASP A 305 55.30 -60.79 -14.50
N GLU A 306 55.86 -59.75 -15.14
CA GLU A 306 56.97 -59.89 -16.08
C GLU A 306 58.27 -60.34 -15.39
N ASN A 307 58.58 -59.77 -14.23
CA ASN A 307 59.72 -60.16 -13.41
C ASN A 307 59.59 -61.62 -12.92
N ASP A 308 58.39 -62.04 -12.52
CA ASP A 308 58.12 -63.43 -12.12
C ASP A 308 58.27 -64.41 -13.30
N LYS A 309 57.88 -64.02 -14.53
CA LYS A 309 58.15 -64.80 -15.75
C LYS A 309 59.65 -64.93 -16.03
N LEU A 310 60.39 -63.81 -15.96
CA LEU A 310 61.84 -63.80 -16.16
C LEU A 310 62.57 -64.67 -15.13
N LYS A 311 62.17 -64.61 -13.85
CA LYS A 311 62.71 -65.51 -12.81
C LYS A 311 62.50 -66.99 -13.14
N LYS A 312 61.29 -67.37 -13.57
CA LYS A 312 61.00 -68.75 -13.98
C LYS A 312 61.85 -69.19 -15.18
N GLN A 313 62.02 -68.33 -16.18
CA GLN A 313 62.91 -68.60 -17.32
C GLN A 313 64.36 -68.77 -16.87
N ASN A 314 64.86 -67.92 -15.98
CA ASN A 314 66.23 -68.01 -15.46
C ASN A 314 66.47 -69.30 -14.68
N ILE A 315 65.50 -69.76 -13.87
CA ILE A 315 65.57 -71.05 -13.17
C ILE A 315 65.66 -72.19 -14.19
N SER A 316 64.77 -72.20 -15.19
CA SER A 316 64.77 -73.22 -16.25
C SER A 316 66.10 -73.26 -17.02
N GLN A 317 66.67 -72.11 -17.35
CA GLN A 317 67.97 -72.02 -18.03
C GLN A 317 69.12 -72.49 -17.12
N THR A 318 69.07 -72.17 -15.83
CA THR A 318 70.06 -72.64 -14.85
C THR A 318 70.04 -74.16 -14.74
N ASP A 319 68.86 -74.77 -14.72
CA ASP A 319 68.69 -76.22 -14.70
C ASP A 319 69.19 -76.87 -16.01
N GLU A 320 68.90 -76.29 -17.17
CA GLU A 320 69.47 -76.73 -18.45
C GLU A 320 71.01 -76.68 -18.45
N ILE A 321 71.61 -75.59 -17.96
CA ILE A 321 73.07 -75.47 -17.85
C ILE A 321 73.65 -76.55 -16.93
N LYS A 322 72.99 -76.84 -15.81
CA LYS A 322 73.37 -77.92 -14.89
C LYS A 322 73.34 -79.27 -15.59
N ASN A 323 72.26 -79.58 -16.30
CA ASN A 323 72.13 -80.83 -17.07
C ASN A 323 73.23 -80.95 -18.14
N ARG A 324 73.46 -79.91 -18.94
CA ARG A 324 74.52 -79.91 -19.95
C ARG A 324 75.92 -80.07 -19.34
N LYS A 325 76.19 -79.49 -18.16
CA LYS A 325 77.45 -79.71 -17.43
C LYS A 325 77.61 -81.17 -17.01
N SER A 326 76.56 -81.79 -16.50
CA SER A 326 76.55 -83.21 -16.13
C SER A 326 76.79 -84.10 -17.36
N GLU A 327 76.11 -83.83 -18.47
CA GLU A 327 76.31 -84.53 -19.75
C GLU A 327 77.75 -84.37 -20.25
N LYS A 328 78.30 -83.15 -20.23
CA LYS A 328 79.70 -82.89 -20.59
C LYS A 328 80.68 -83.66 -19.71
N SER A 329 80.43 -83.71 -18.39
CA SER A 329 81.27 -84.48 -17.46
C SER A 329 81.23 -85.98 -17.79
N ALA A 330 80.05 -86.53 -18.04
CA ALA A 330 79.89 -87.93 -18.43
C ALA A 330 80.60 -88.25 -19.76
N LEU A 331 80.51 -87.34 -20.75
CA LEU A 331 81.25 -87.43 -22.00
C LEU A 331 82.76 -87.41 -21.78
N ASN A 332 83.27 -86.49 -20.96
CA ASN A 332 84.70 -86.42 -20.62
C ASN A 332 85.18 -87.71 -19.95
N SER A 333 84.42 -88.27 -19.00
CA SER A 333 84.75 -89.58 -18.40
C SER A 333 84.78 -90.69 -19.43
N LYS A 334 83.88 -90.67 -20.42
CA LYS A 334 83.85 -91.63 -21.51
C LYS A 334 85.06 -91.49 -22.44
N ILE A 335 85.46 -90.26 -22.77
CA ILE A 335 86.68 -89.96 -23.55
C ILE A 335 87.91 -90.49 -22.82
N TYR A 336 88.08 -90.15 -21.54
CA TYR A 336 89.22 -90.62 -20.74
C TYR A 336 89.30 -92.15 -20.67
N GLY A 337 88.16 -92.83 -20.54
CA GLY A 337 88.10 -94.30 -20.60
C GLY A 337 88.57 -94.87 -21.94
N LEU A 338 88.22 -94.22 -23.05
CA LEU A 338 88.66 -94.62 -24.39
C LEU A 338 90.15 -94.35 -24.61
N GLU A 339 90.66 -93.19 -24.18
CA GLU A 339 92.10 -92.86 -24.23
C GLU A 339 92.93 -93.90 -23.48
N LYS A 340 92.53 -94.26 -22.25
CA LYS A 340 93.21 -95.29 -21.46
C LYS A 340 93.16 -96.68 -22.11
N SER A 341 92.08 -96.99 -22.84
CA SER A 341 91.96 -98.25 -23.60
C SER A 341 92.83 -98.25 -24.85
N ASN A 342 93.12 -97.08 -25.42
CA ASN A 342 93.99 -96.92 -26.57
C ASN A 342 95.47 -97.08 -26.18
N ASP A 343 95.88 -96.50 -25.04
CA ASP A 343 97.23 -96.68 -24.47
C ASP A 343 97.51 -98.14 -24.06
N SER A 344 96.47 -98.90 -23.71
CA SER A 344 96.57 -100.33 -23.36
C SER A 344 96.74 -101.26 -24.58
N ASN A 345 96.51 -100.75 -25.80
CA ASN A 345 96.63 -101.50 -27.06
C ASN A 345 97.95 -101.23 -27.79
N GLU A 346 98.86 -100.42 -27.23
CA GLU A 346 100.14 -100.08 -27.87
C GLU A 346 101.34 -100.96 -27.47
N TRP A 347 101.26 -101.88 -26.49
CA TRP A 347 102.35 -102.82 -26.16
C TRP A 347 101.88 -104.22 -25.73
#